data_AF-A0A1S9CEH3-F1
#
_entry.id   AF-A0A1S9CEH3-F1
#
_cell.length_a   1.000
_cell.length_b   1.000
_cell.length_c   1.000
_cell.angle_alpha   90.00
_cell.angle_beta   90.00
_cell.angle_gamma   90.00
#
_symmetry.space_group_name_H-M   'P 1'
#
loop_
_entity.id
_entity.type
_entity.pdbx_description
1 polymer ?
#
loop_
_entity_poly.entity_id
_entity_poly.type
_entity_poly.pdbx_seq_one_letter_code
_entity_poly.pdbx_strand_id
1 'polypeptide(L)'
;MLEPSYSQITEKINTEAQETVITSRYSIIIATARRARQIIDIVNGEMNDKDYDGWTDPIRSKQATELAIKLRKKKPTSIAVDELYKGKIKIREQDLD
;
A
#
# COMPACT_ATOMS: atom_id res chain seq x y z
N MET A 1 10.07 -11.31 -14.35
CA MET A 1 8.62 -11.50 -14.12
C MET A 1 8.25 -10.70 -12.88
N LEU A 2 7.09 -10.05 -12.80
CA LEU A 2 6.63 -9.44 -11.55
C LEU A 2 6.37 -10.57 -10.56
N GLU A 3 7.09 -10.58 -9.45
CA GLU A 3 6.82 -11.47 -8.33
C GLU A 3 6.12 -10.69 -7.22
N PRO A 4 5.03 -11.23 -6.64
CA PRO A 4 4.29 -12.44 -7.03
C PRO A 4 3.48 -12.27 -8.34
N SER A 5 3.10 -13.38 -8.96
CA SER A 5 2.25 -13.37 -10.17
C SER A 5 0.80 -12.99 -9.84
N TYR A 6 0.07 -12.50 -10.83
CA TYR A 6 -1.32 -12.07 -10.67
C TYR A 6 -2.23 -13.16 -10.10
N SER A 7 -2.10 -14.40 -10.60
CA SER A 7 -2.90 -15.53 -10.15
C SER A 7 -2.63 -15.85 -8.67
N GLN A 8 -1.36 -15.81 -8.26
CA GLN A 8 -0.97 -16.03 -6.86
C GLN A 8 -1.54 -14.95 -5.93
N ILE A 9 -1.58 -13.69 -6.37
CA ILE A 9 -2.19 -12.59 -5.60
C ILE A 9 -3.68 -12.85 -5.43
N THR A 10 -4.38 -13.18 -6.52
CA THR A 10 -5.84 -13.37 -6.50
C THR A 10 -6.24 -14.56 -5.63
N GLU A 11 -5.57 -15.70 -5.79
CA GLU A 11 -5.81 -16.91 -5.01
C GLU A 11 -5.60 -16.66 -3.51
N LYS A 12 -4.48 -16.02 -3.15
CA LYS A 12 -4.18 -15.71 -1.76
C LYS A 12 -5.21 -14.78 -1.15
N ILE A 13 -5.53 -13.65 -1.81
CA ILE A 13 -6.49 -12.69 -1.26
C ILE A 13 -7.88 -13.32 -1.15
N ASN A 14 -8.32 -14.09 -2.14
CA ASN A 14 -9.63 -14.74 -2.11
C ASN A 14 -9.72 -15.85 -1.06
N THR A 15 -8.62 -16.53 -0.75
CA THR A 15 -8.57 -17.51 0.36
C THR A 15 -8.70 -16.83 1.71
N GLU A 16 -8.16 -15.62 1.86
CA GLU A 16 -8.26 -14.80 3.07
C GLU A 16 -9.56 -13.98 3.13
N ALA A 17 -10.30 -13.87 2.03
CA ALA A 17 -11.54 -13.13 1.94
C ALA A 17 -12.71 -13.98 2.45
N GLN A 18 -13.37 -13.52 3.51
CA GLN A 18 -14.57 -14.19 4.04
C GLN A 18 -15.85 -13.79 3.29
N GLU A 19 -15.88 -12.63 2.63
CA GLU A 19 -17.13 -12.04 2.10
C GLU A 19 -17.06 -11.63 0.62
N THR A 20 -15.94 -11.05 0.17
CA THR A 20 -15.84 -10.49 -1.20
C THR A 20 -14.75 -11.17 -2.02
N VAL A 21 -15.15 -11.93 -3.03
CA VAL A 21 -14.23 -12.57 -3.98
C VAL A 21 -13.80 -11.54 -5.03
N ILE A 22 -12.49 -11.31 -5.15
CA ILE A 22 -11.92 -10.45 -6.18
C ILE A 22 -11.79 -11.24 -7.48
N THR A 23 -12.47 -10.76 -8.52
CA THR A 23 -12.48 -11.39 -9.85
C THR A 23 -11.71 -10.56 -10.89
N SER A 24 -11.56 -9.26 -10.66
CA SER A 24 -10.99 -8.31 -11.62
C SER A 24 -9.52 -7.99 -11.37
N ARG A 25 -8.73 -8.01 -12.47
CA ARG A 25 -7.34 -7.55 -12.48
C ARG A 25 -7.22 -6.08 -12.15
N TYR A 26 -8.20 -5.30 -12.56
CA TYR A 26 -8.22 -3.86 -12.36
C TYR A 26 -8.37 -3.51 -10.89
N SER A 27 -9.12 -4.29 -10.11
CA SER A 27 -9.27 -4.05 -8.67
C SER A 27 -7.95 -4.14 -7.91
N ILE A 28 -7.10 -5.11 -8.25
CA ILE A 28 -5.75 -5.21 -7.69
C ILE A 28 -4.90 -4.00 -8.11
N ILE A 29 -4.99 -3.57 -9.36
CA ILE A 29 -4.24 -2.40 -9.87
C ILE A 29 -4.70 -1.11 -9.17
N ILE A 30 -6.01 -0.90 -9.02
CA ILE A 30 -6.59 0.28 -8.37
C ILE A 30 -6.19 0.32 -6.90
N ALA A 31 -6.35 -0.79 -6.17
CA ALA A 31 -5.97 -0.88 -4.76
C ALA A 31 -4.48 -0.62 -4.56
N THR A 32 -3.61 -1.24 -5.37
CA THR A 32 -2.15 -1.05 -5.28
C THR A 32 -1.73 0.36 -5.67
N ALA A 33 -2.34 0.97 -6.70
CA ALA A 33 -2.06 2.35 -7.10
C ALA A 33 -2.50 3.37 -6.05
N ARG A 34 -3.67 3.16 -5.43
CA ARG A 34 -4.16 4.00 -4.33
C ARG A 34 -3.22 3.92 -3.13
N ARG A 35 -2.77 2.72 -2.77
CA ARG A 35 -1.80 2.55 -1.69
C ARG A 35 -0.43 3.17 -2.01
N ALA A 36 0.05 3.02 -3.25
CA ALA A 36 1.30 3.63 -3.69
C ALA A 36 1.28 5.16 -3.53
N ARG A 37 0.15 5.82 -3.85
CA ARG A 37 -0.05 7.26 -3.61
C ARG A 37 0.00 7.61 -2.14
N GLN A 38 -0.73 6.88 -1.28
CA GLN A 38 -0.69 7.11 0.17
C GLN A 38 0.73 7.03 0.75
N ILE A 39 1.55 6.08 0.28
CA ILE A 39 2.94 5.95 0.72
C ILE A 39 3.74 7.23 0.39
N ILE A 40 3.55 7.77 -0.81
CA ILE A 40 4.21 9.01 -1.25
C ILE A 40 3.69 10.21 -0.42
N ASP A 41 2.38 10.31 -0.24
CA ASP A 41 1.75 11.42 0.49
C ASP A 41 2.18 11.44 1.97
N ILE A 42 2.28 10.28 2.62
CA ILE A 42 2.76 10.17 4.00
C ILE A 42 4.20 10.65 4.12
N VAL A 43 5.08 10.20 3.21
CA VAL A 43 6.51 10.55 3.25
C VAL A 43 6.71 12.03 2.95
N ASN A 44 6.03 12.59 1.95
CA ASN A 44 6.14 14.00 1.61
C ASN A 44 5.51 14.89 2.69
N GLY A 45 4.36 14.49 3.25
CA GLY A 45 3.68 15.24 4.31
C GLY A 45 4.54 15.40 5.56
N GLU A 46 5.25 14.35 5.96
CA GLU A 46 6.19 14.38 7.10
C GLU A 46 7.47 15.18 6.83
N MET A 47 7.84 15.37 5.56
CA MET A 47 8.94 16.27 5.22
C MET A 47 8.51 17.74 5.36
N ASN A 48 7.27 18.07 5.00
CA ASN A 48 6.72 19.42 5.11
C ASN A 48 6.30 19.80 6.54
N ASP A 49 5.86 18.84 7.37
CA ASP A 49 5.40 19.11 8.75
C ASP A 49 6.54 19.56 9.68
N LYS A 50 7.80 19.21 9.35
CA LYS A 50 8.99 19.65 10.09
C LYS A 50 9.23 21.16 10.03
N ASP A 51 8.57 21.86 9.11
CA ASP A 51 8.70 23.30 8.94
C ASP A 51 7.82 24.11 9.90
N TYR A 52 6.89 23.45 10.63
CA TYR A 52 6.03 24.06 11.65
C TYR A 52 6.29 23.48 13.05
N ASP A 53 6.49 24.34 14.05
CA ASP A 53 6.67 23.99 15.49
C ASP A 53 5.37 23.46 16.12
N GLY A 54 4.91 22.29 15.66
CA GLY A 54 3.70 21.62 16.11
C GLY A 54 4.00 20.23 16.68
N TRP A 55 3.12 19.73 17.55
CA TRP A 55 3.19 18.37 18.09
C TRP A 55 3.03 17.34 16.96
N THR A 56 4.12 16.70 16.57
CA THR A 56 4.10 15.61 15.59
C THR A 56 3.78 14.28 16.29
N ASP A 57 2.80 13.56 15.77
CA ASP A 57 2.47 12.21 16.22
C ASP A 57 3.69 11.26 16.10
N PRO A 58 4.20 10.68 17.21
CA PRO A 58 5.39 9.81 17.18
C PRO A 58 5.19 8.54 16.33
N ILE A 59 3.94 8.06 16.23
CA ILE A 59 3.59 6.87 15.47
C ILE A 59 3.68 7.16 13.97
N ARG A 60 3.17 8.32 13.54
CA ARG A 60 3.14 8.74 12.14
C ARG A 60 4.56 8.98 11.62
N SER A 61 5.39 9.65 12.41
CA SER A 61 6.79 9.91 12.04
C SER A 61 7.63 8.64 11.95
N LYS A 62 7.43 7.69 12.87
CA LYS A 62 8.03 6.36 12.76
C LYS A 62 7.58 5.61 11.50
N GLN A 63 6.29 5.68 11.15
CA GLN A 63 5.78 5.06 9.95
C GLN A 63 6.37 5.70 8.68
N ALA A 64 6.45 7.02 8.63
CA ALA A 64 6.95 7.75 7.48
C ALA A 64 8.45 7.51 7.26
N THR A 65 9.25 7.48 8.34
CA THR A 65 10.66 7.11 8.26
C THR A 65 10.86 5.67 7.78
N GLU A 66 10.06 4.72 8.24
CA GLU A 66 10.08 3.33 7.74
C GLU A 66 9.77 3.26 6.24
N LEU A 67 8.72 3.98 5.79
CA LEU A 67 8.34 4.04 4.38
C LEU A 67 9.40 4.72 3.52
N ALA A 68 10.02 5.80 4.00
CA ALA A 68 11.11 6.49 3.32
C ALA A 68 12.32 5.56 3.11
N ILE A 69 12.67 4.73 4.11
CA ILE A 69 13.72 3.72 3.99
C ILE A 69 13.36 2.67 2.93
N LYS A 70 12.10 2.24 2.85
CA LYS A 70 11.64 1.29 1.82
C LYS A 70 11.67 1.90 0.41
N LEU A 71 11.24 3.16 0.27
CA LEU A 71 11.22 3.88 -1.02
C LEU A 71 12.62 4.08 -1.62
N ARG A 72 13.66 4.17 -0.77
CA ARG A 72 15.05 4.17 -1.24
C ARG A 72 15.46 2.90 -1.98
N LYS A 73 14.80 1.76 -1.71
CA LYS A 73 15.15 0.44 -2.27
C LYS A 73 14.15 -0.08 -3.31
N LYS A 74 12.88 0.30 -3.21
CA LYS A 74 11.79 -0.23 -4.05
C LYS A 74 10.87 0.89 -4.53
N LYS A 75 10.26 0.67 -5.69
CA LYS A 75 9.21 1.56 -6.21
C LYS A 75 7.97 1.50 -5.30
N PRO A 76 7.21 2.60 -5.16
CA PRO A 76 6.03 2.64 -4.29
C PRO A 76 4.98 1.59 -4.67
N THR A 77 4.79 1.35 -5.97
CA THR A 77 3.90 0.32 -6.50
C THR A 77 4.34 -1.10 -6.11
N SER A 78 5.64 -1.40 -6.17
CA SER A 78 6.17 -2.69 -5.71
C SER A 78 5.97 -2.89 -4.20
N ILE A 79 6.15 -1.83 -3.40
CA ILE A 79 5.87 -1.89 -1.95
C ILE A 79 4.39 -2.17 -1.71
N ALA A 80 3.50 -1.50 -2.44
CA ALA A 80 2.06 -1.72 -2.33
C ALA A 80 1.64 -3.15 -2.70
N VAL A 81 2.22 -3.72 -3.76
CA VAL A 81 1.99 -5.13 -4.15
C VAL A 81 2.49 -6.08 -3.06
N ASP A 82 3.68 -5.84 -2.49
CA ASP A 82 4.21 -6.64 -1.38
C ASP A 82 3.31 -6.55 -0.12
N GLU A 83 2.77 -5.37 0.18
CA GLU A 83 1.86 -5.15 1.29
C GLU A 83 0.52 -5.85 1.08
N LEU A 84 -0.02 -5.79 -0.14
CA LEU A 84 -1.24 -6.50 -0.52
C LEU A 84 -1.05 -8.01 -0.39
N TYR A 85 0.02 -8.53 -0.97
CA TYR A 85 0.33 -9.95 -0.89
C TYR A 85 0.58 -10.44 0.54
N LYS A 86 1.08 -9.58 1.44
CA LYS A 86 1.26 -9.91 2.86
C LYS A 86 -0.01 -9.74 3.70
N GLY A 87 -1.14 -9.35 3.10
CA GLY A 87 -2.39 -9.07 3.81
C GLY A 87 -2.34 -7.81 4.68
N LYS A 88 -1.32 -6.95 4.52
CA LYS A 88 -1.19 -5.69 5.27
C LYS A 88 -2.18 -4.64 4.80
N ILE A 89 -2.60 -4.72 3.55
CA ILE A 89 -3.70 -3.95 2.98
C ILE A 89 -4.74 -4.91 2.44
N LYS A 90 -6.00 -4.45 2.45
CA LYS A 90 -7.14 -5.18 1.87
C LYS A 90 -7.75 -4.33 0.76
N ILE A 91 -8.27 -5.01 -0.26
CA ILE A 91 -9.06 -4.37 -1.32
C ILE A 91 -10.39 -3.95 -0.71
N ARG A 92 -10.84 -2.72 -0.98
CA ARG A 92 -12.12 -2.20 -0.51
C ARG A 92 -13.16 -2.29 -1.63
N GLU A 93 -14.44 -2.13 -1.28
CA GLU A 93 -15.52 -2.03 -2.27
C GLU A 93 -15.29 -0.93 -3.31
N GLN A 94 -14.69 0.19 -2.90
CA GLN A 94 -14.32 1.30 -3.79
C GLN A 94 -13.25 0.94 -4.82
N ASP A 95 -12.54 -0.16 -4.62
CA ASP A 95 -11.54 -0.66 -5.56
C ASP A 95 -12.13 -1.78 -6.46
N LEU A 96 -13.40 -2.17 -6.27
CA LEU A 96 -14.09 -3.14 -7.13
C LEU A 96 -14.64 -2.40 -8.36
N ASP A 97 -14.31 -2.91 -9.55
CA ASP A 97 -14.87 -2.46 -10.84
C ASP A 97 -16.05 -3.36 -11.23
#